data_AF-A0A1P9WRJ7-F1
#
_entry.id   AF-A0A1P9WRJ7-F1
#
_cell.length_a   1.000
_cell.length_b   1.000
_cell.length_c   1.000
_cell.angle_alpha   90.00
_cell.angle_beta   90.00
_cell.angle_gamma   90.00
#
_symmetry.space_group_name_H-M   'P 1'
#
loop_
_entity.id
_entity.type
_entity.pdbx_description
1 polymer ?
#
loop_
_entity_poly.entity_id
_entity_poly.type
_entity_poly.pdbx_seq_one_letter_code
_entity_poly.pdbx_strand_id
1 'polypeptide(L)'
;MTTHDEFVPAGSIPLGVYECPVPYKRLLTPVMLAHLSATCRIKYHKDTSCNTADVAAKLVVVPRPDFGFFDAHLPNAVASLRLGASGLSPIAANYFPEVVAWLCQHVHDPAEQETVDWLQAELTRINALIHEQYPTSAKQFLRNRGLPITTVCRTASSTLPAKHHTALSALHRNVAEWHERLNLN
;
A
#
# COMPACT_ATOMS: atom_id res chain seq x y z
N MET A 1 5.23 23.72 -33.35
CA MET A 1 6.11 22.54 -33.37
C MET A 1 6.73 22.43 -31.98
N THR A 2 6.06 21.72 -31.07
CA THR A 2 6.46 21.57 -29.66
C THR A 2 7.47 20.43 -29.54
N THR A 3 8.65 20.74 -29.01
CA THR A 3 9.74 19.79 -28.76
C THR A 3 9.36 18.88 -27.58
N HIS A 4 8.89 17.67 -27.88
CA HIS A 4 8.58 16.63 -26.90
C HIS A 4 9.76 15.66 -26.72
N ASP A 5 10.91 16.15 -26.29
CA ASP A 5 12.06 15.30 -25.93
C ASP A 5 12.88 15.94 -24.81
N GLU A 6 12.30 16.12 -23.62
CA GLU A 6 13.09 16.33 -22.41
C GLU A 6 13.55 14.98 -21.87
N PHE A 7 14.69 14.52 -22.36
CA PHE A 7 15.38 13.35 -21.83
C PHE A 7 15.97 13.72 -20.47
N VAL A 8 15.32 13.30 -19.38
CA VAL A 8 15.85 13.47 -18.02
C VAL A 8 17.01 12.48 -17.81
N PRO A 9 18.25 12.93 -17.53
CA PRO A 9 19.35 12.02 -17.25
C PRO A 9 19.02 11.09 -16.08
N ALA A 10 19.36 9.81 -16.19
CA ALA A 10 19.08 8.82 -15.14
C ALA A 10 19.67 9.20 -13.76
N GLY A 11 20.63 10.12 -13.70
CA GLY A 11 21.21 10.65 -12.46
C GLY A 11 20.28 11.54 -11.64
N SER A 12 19.31 12.23 -12.24
CA SER A 12 18.44 13.20 -11.54
C SER A 12 17.08 12.65 -11.11
N ILE A 13 16.67 11.47 -11.60
CA ILE A 13 15.38 10.86 -11.25
C ILE A 13 15.44 10.23 -9.86
N PRO A 14 14.67 10.64 -8.84
CA PRO A 14 14.71 10.03 -7.51
C PRO A 14 14.56 8.50 -7.54
N LEU A 15 15.39 7.78 -6.77
CA LEU A 15 15.30 6.32 -6.72
C LEU A 15 14.62 5.85 -5.44
N GLY A 16 14.04 4.65 -5.52
CA GLY A 16 13.44 3.97 -4.39
C GLY A 16 13.98 2.55 -4.24
N VAL A 17 13.95 2.04 -3.02
CA VAL A 17 14.25 0.64 -2.72
C VAL A 17 12.97 -0.11 -2.36
N TYR A 18 12.74 -1.21 -3.07
CA TYR A 18 11.62 -2.10 -2.83
C TYR A 18 12.14 -3.42 -2.29
N GLU A 19 11.68 -3.80 -1.10
CA GLU A 19 11.95 -5.12 -0.54
C GLU A 19 11.20 -6.20 -1.31
N CYS A 20 11.78 -7.40 -1.39
CA CYS A 20 11.11 -8.51 -2.06
C CYS A 20 10.28 -9.28 -1.03
N PRO A 21 8.93 -9.29 -1.10
CA PRO A 21 8.10 -10.02 -0.14
C PRO A 21 8.13 -11.53 -0.38
N VAL A 22 8.02 -11.94 -1.64
CA VAL A 22 7.99 -13.35 -2.09
C VAL A 22 8.64 -13.44 -3.48
N PRO A 23 9.23 -14.60 -3.85
CA PRO A 23 9.40 -15.80 -3.04
C PRO A 23 10.63 -15.73 -2.11
N TYR A 24 11.50 -14.74 -2.26
CA TYR A 24 12.82 -14.73 -1.61
C TYR A 24 12.86 -14.01 -0.25
N LYS A 25 11.82 -13.25 0.12
CA LYS A 25 11.72 -12.44 1.35
C LYS A 25 13.04 -11.69 1.68
N ARG A 26 13.50 -10.83 0.78
CA ARG A 26 14.73 -10.04 0.97
C ARG A 26 14.38 -8.68 1.57
N LEU A 27 14.65 -8.55 2.87
CA LEU A 27 14.40 -7.35 3.66
C LEU A 27 15.72 -6.61 3.91
N LEU A 28 15.65 -5.28 3.96
CA LEU A 28 16.75 -4.44 4.41
C LEU A 28 16.79 -4.45 5.93
N THR A 29 17.98 -4.53 6.52
CA THR A 29 18.14 -4.24 7.94
C THR A 29 18.08 -2.72 8.16
N PRO A 30 17.81 -2.24 9.40
CA PRO A 30 17.92 -0.81 9.71
C PRO A 30 19.28 -0.22 9.32
N VAL A 31 20.37 -0.95 9.57
CA VAL A 31 21.73 -0.51 9.19
C VAL A 31 21.86 -0.31 7.68
N MET A 32 21.35 -1.23 6.86
CA MET A 32 21.39 -1.09 5.40
C MET A 32 20.55 0.10 4.93
N LEU A 33 19.36 0.28 5.51
CA LEU A 33 18.45 1.37 5.17
C LEU A 33 19.05 2.74 5.52
N ALA A 34 19.73 2.85 6.67
CA ALA A 34 20.45 4.04 7.08
C ALA A 34 21.56 4.41 6.07
N HIS A 35 22.38 3.43 5.67
CA HIS A 35 23.44 3.66 4.67
C HIS A 35 22.87 4.11 3.32
N LEU A 36 21.80 3.45 2.84
CA LEU A 36 21.19 3.76 1.55
C LEU A 36 20.53 5.15 1.53
N SER A 37 19.82 5.50 2.60
CA SER A 37 19.14 6.80 2.73
C SER A 37 20.13 7.97 2.86
N ALA A 38 21.29 7.76 3.49
CA ALA A 38 22.35 8.77 3.61
C ALA A 38 22.99 9.17 2.26
N THR A 39 22.83 8.37 1.20
CA THR A 39 23.38 8.69 -0.13
C THR A 39 22.70 9.88 -0.82
N CYS A 40 21.55 10.35 -0.30
CA CYS A 40 20.68 11.34 -0.94
C CYS A 40 20.17 10.97 -2.34
N ARG A 41 20.50 9.77 -2.85
CA ARG A 41 20.02 9.25 -4.14
C ARG A 41 18.73 8.46 -3.98
N ILE A 42 18.64 7.70 -2.90
CA ILE A 42 17.45 6.92 -2.52
C ILE A 42 16.55 7.83 -1.69
N LYS A 43 15.33 8.05 -2.17
CA LYS A 43 14.31 8.95 -1.58
C LYS A 43 13.06 8.20 -1.14
N TYR A 44 12.93 6.92 -1.48
CA TYR A 44 11.74 6.09 -1.21
C TYR A 44 12.14 4.71 -0.72
N HIS A 45 11.40 4.17 0.25
CA HIS A 45 11.47 2.78 0.64
C HIS A 45 10.07 2.18 0.79
N LYS A 46 9.84 1.07 0.09
CA LYS A 46 8.67 0.23 0.29
C LYS A 46 9.05 -0.94 1.17
N ASP A 47 8.63 -0.86 2.43
CA ASP A 47 8.79 -1.93 3.41
C ASP A 47 7.79 -3.04 3.13
N THR A 48 8.28 -4.28 3.12
CA THR A 48 7.44 -5.47 2.96
C THR A 48 7.67 -6.49 4.07
N SER A 49 8.18 -6.04 5.22
CA SER A 49 8.46 -6.89 6.38
C SER A 49 7.17 -7.54 6.90
N CYS A 50 6.06 -6.80 6.89
CA CYS A 50 4.79 -7.16 7.52
C CYS A 50 4.91 -7.34 9.04
N ASN A 51 5.88 -6.67 9.68
CA ASN A 51 6.14 -6.76 11.10
C ASN A 51 6.32 -5.37 11.70
N THR A 52 5.48 -4.98 12.66
CA THR A 52 5.49 -3.64 13.25
C THR A 52 6.81 -3.30 13.96
N ALA A 53 7.51 -4.28 14.55
CA ALA A 53 8.78 -4.04 15.22
C ALA A 53 9.90 -3.75 14.21
N ASP A 54 9.93 -4.48 13.09
CA ASP A 54 10.88 -4.22 12.00
C ASP A 54 10.64 -2.83 11.39
N VAL A 55 9.37 -2.49 11.15
CA VAL A 55 8.96 -1.17 10.65
C VAL A 55 9.39 -0.06 11.62
N ALA A 56 9.14 -0.23 12.91
CA ALA A 56 9.55 0.74 13.93
C ALA A 56 11.08 0.92 13.95
N ALA A 57 11.84 -0.18 13.94
CA ALA A 57 13.31 -0.13 13.95
C ALA A 57 13.89 0.58 12.72
N LYS A 58 13.27 0.39 11.55
CA LYS A 58 13.67 1.08 10.31
C LYS A 58 13.27 2.55 10.31
N LEU A 59 12.10 2.89 10.83
CA LEU A 59 11.62 4.28 10.90
C LEU A 59 12.50 5.17 11.79
N VAL A 60 13.18 4.60 12.78
CA VAL A 60 14.12 5.32 13.65
C VAL A 60 15.38 5.81 12.91
N VAL A 61 15.84 5.07 11.90
CA VAL A 61 17.15 5.31 11.26
C VAL A 61 17.07 6.04 9.92
N VAL A 62 15.87 6.30 9.40
CA VAL A 62 15.69 7.02 8.13
C VAL A 62 15.69 8.54 8.36
N PRO A 63 16.44 9.30 7.54
CA PRO A 63 16.45 10.76 7.63
C PRO A 63 15.10 11.33 7.19
N ARG A 64 14.71 12.48 7.72
CA ARG A 64 13.51 13.23 7.31
C ARG A 64 13.89 14.70 7.09
N PRO A 65 13.17 15.45 6.23
CA PRO A 65 11.97 15.07 5.47
C PRO A 65 12.25 14.42 4.10
N ASP A 66 13.51 14.37 3.67
CA ASP A 66 13.88 14.03 2.28
C ASP A 66 13.83 12.53 1.94
N PHE A 67 13.33 11.68 2.83
CA PHE A 67 13.20 10.25 2.60
C PHE A 67 11.80 9.77 3.00
N GLY A 68 11.12 9.11 2.06
CA GLY A 68 9.80 8.55 2.24
C GLY A 68 9.84 7.07 2.62
N PHE A 69 9.36 6.74 3.81
CA PHE A 69 9.12 5.36 4.23
C PHE A 69 7.65 4.99 4.00
N PHE A 70 7.38 3.89 3.30
CA PHE A 70 6.03 3.43 2.98
C PHE A 70 5.84 1.96 3.36
N ASP A 71 4.90 1.69 4.25
CA ASP A 71 4.55 0.32 4.65
C ASP A 71 3.61 -0.32 3.60
N ALA A 72 3.89 -1.56 3.20
CA ALA A 72 3.05 -2.32 2.27
C ALA A 72 2.00 -3.21 2.95
N HIS A 73 1.96 -3.26 4.29
CA HIS A 73 1.10 -4.16 5.05
C HIS A 73 -0.04 -3.42 5.77
N LEU A 74 -1.28 -3.70 5.36
CA LEU A 74 -2.46 -3.04 5.92
C LEU A 74 -2.63 -3.21 7.45
N PRO A 75 -2.37 -4.38 8.05
CA PRO A 75 -2.39 -4.52 9.51
C PRO A 75 -1.43 -3.60 10.28
N ASN A 76 -0.40 -3.08 9.62
CA ASN A 76 0.55 -2.13 10.20
C ASN A 76 0.21 -0.67 9.89
N ALA A 77 -0.86 -0.39 9.13
CA ALA A 77 -1.09 0.91 8.51
C ALA A 77 -1.08 2.07 9.52
N VAL A 78 -1.95 2.04 10.52
CA VAL A 78 -2.04 3.08 11.56
C VAL A 78 -0.77 3.15 12.39
N ALA A 79 -0.21 2.00 12.78
CA ALA A 79 1.00 1.96 13.59
C ALA A 79 2.20 2.60 12.86
N SER A 80 2.43 2.23 11.61
CA SER A 80 3.53 2.77 10.78
C SER A 80 3.37 4.27 10.54
N LEU A 81 2.16 4.73 10.22
CA LEU A 81 1.85 6.14 10.04
C LEU A 81 2.06 6.94 11.34
N ARG A 82 1.59 6.43 12.49
CA ARG A 82 1.81 7.05 13.81
C ARG A 82 3.31 7.12 14.19
N LEU A 83 4.12 6.16 13.73
CA LEU A 83 5.58 6.17 13.86
C LEU A 83 6.28 7.08 12.83
N GLY A 84 5.50 7.69 11.93
CA GLY A 84 5.94 8.69 10.96
C GLY A 84 6.41 8.13 9.62
N ALA A 85 5.89 6.97 9.22
CA ALA A 85 5.89 6.61 7.80
C ALA A 85 5.26 7.74 6.97
N SER A 86 5.80 8.00 5.79
CA SER A 86 5.32 9.06 4.89
C SER A 86 4.03 8.68 4.17
N GLY A 87 3.64 7.40 4.22
CA GLY A 87 2.42 6.89 3.63
C GLY A 87 2.42 5.36 3.60
N LEU A 88 1.56 4.81 2.76
CA LEU A 88 1.40 3.38 2.57
C LEU A 88 1.60 3.02 1.09
N SER A 89 2.07 1.80 0.81
CA SER A 89 2.14 1.25 -0.56
C SER A 89 1.64 -0.20 -0.63
N PRO A 90 0.44 -0.51 -0.09
CA PRO A 90 -0.08 -1.86 -0.03
C PRO A 90 -0.68 -2.27 -1.37
N ILE A 91 -0.74 -3.58 -1.61
CA ILE A 91 -1.49 -4.10 -2.77
C ILE A 91 -3.00 -3.79 -2.68
N ALA A 92 -3.51 -3.56 -1.47
CA ALA A 92 -4.90 -3.17 -1.21
C ALA A 92 -5.28 -1.82 -1.85
N ALA A 93 -4.31 -0.93 -2.10
CA ALA A 93 -4.55 0.32 -2.81
C ALA A 93 -4.99 0.11 -4.27
N ASN A 94 -4.84 -1.11 -4.83
CA ASN A 94 -5.45 -1.46 -6.12
C ASN A 94 -6.96 -1.75 -6.03
N TYR A 95 -7.50 -1.92 -4.82
CA TYR A 95 -8.93 -2.20 -4.62
C TYR A 95 -9.67 -0.92 -4.29
N PHE A 96 -9.21 -0.17 -3.27
CA PHE A 96 -9.85 1.02 -2.71
C PHE A 96 -8.80 2.10 -2.38
N PRO A 97 -8.13 2.68 -3.40
CA PRO A 97 -7.07 3.68 -3.16
C PRO A 97 -7.55 4.87 -2.32
N GLU A 98 -8.80 5.29 -2.49
CA GLU A 98 -9.45 6.38 -1.75
C GLU A 98 -9.49 6.16 -0.24
N VAL A 99 -9.75 4.94 0.21
CA VAL A 99 -9.76 4.58 1.64
C VAL A 99 -8.35 4.61 2.22
N VAL A 100 -7.35 4.15 1.46
CA VAL A 100 -5.93 4.21 1.87
C VAL A 100 -5.46 5.66 1.95
N ALA A 101 -5.86 6.50 1.00
CA ALA A 101 -5.55 7.93 0.99
C ALA A 101 -6.19 8.66 2.18
N TRP A 102 -7.47 8.38 2.45
CA TRP A 102 -8.17 8.94 3.62
C TRP A 102 -7.42 8.61 4.91
N LEU A 103 -7.02 7.35 5.10
CA LEU A 103 -6.28 6.95 6.30
C LEU A 103 -4.97 7.71 6.45
N CYS A 104 -4.20 7.89 5.37
CA CYS A 104 -2.94 8.65 5.40
C CYS A 104 -3.17 10.12 5.79
N GLN A 105 -4.32 10.71 5.44
CA GLN A 105 -4.64 12.11 5.73
C GLN A 105 -5.17 12.33 7.15
N HIS A 106 -5.90 11.35 7.72
CA HIS A 106 -6.66 11.53 8.96
C HIS A 106 -6.08 10.79 10.17
N VAL A 107 -5.07 9.93 10.00
CA VAL A 107 -4.48 9.12 11.10
C VAL A 107 -4.04 9.95 12.32
N HIS A 108 -3.63 11.21 12.11
CA HIS A 108 -3.18 12.12 13.16
C HIS A 108 -4.25 13.13 13.60
N ASP A 109 -5.45 13.11 13.02
CA ASP A 109 -6.54 14.00 13.39
C ASP A 109 -7.18 13.52 14.71
N PRO A 110 -7.15 14.30 15.80
CA PRO A 110 -7.76 13.92 17.07
C PRO A 110 -9.28 13.68 16.96
N ALA A 111 -9.97 14.34 16.04
CA ALA A 111 -11.41 14.18 15.85
C ALA A 111 -11.78 12.84 15.19
N GLU A 112 -10.85 12.23 14.44
CA GLU A 112 -11.11 11.03 13.65
C GLU A 112 -10.59 9.74 14.30
N GLN A 113 -10.07 9.78 15.53
CA GLN A 113 -9.38 8.62 16.12
C GLN A 113 -10.27 7.37 16.23
N GLU A 114 -11.57 7.53 16.54
CA GLU A 114 -12.51 6.41 16.55
C GLU A 114 -12.70 5.80 15.14
N THR A 115 -12.81 6.66 14.12
CA THR A 115 -12.90 6.24 12.72
C THR A 115 -11.62 5.55 12.25
N VAL A 116 -10.46 6.08 12.63
CA VAL A 116 -9.14 5.51 12.32
C VAL A 116 -8.97 4.12 12.93
N ASP A 117 -9.32 3.95 14.21
CA ASP A 117 -9.20 2.67 14.91
C ASP A 117 -10.18 1.63 14.34
N TRP A 118 -11.42 2.04 14.02
CA TRP A 118 -12.38 1.20 13.31
C TRP A 118 -11.87 0.78 11.93
N LEU A 119 -11.35 1.72 11.15
CA LEU A 119 -10.84 1.44 9.80
C LEU A 119 -9.64 0.49 9.86
N GLN A 120 -8.74 0.66 10.82
CA GLN A 120 -7.63 -0.28 11.04
C GLN A 120 -8.11 -1.70 11.32
N ALA A 121 -9.16 -1.86 12.14
CA ALA A 121 -9.74 -3.17 12.41
C ALA A 121 -10.30 -3.82 11.13
N GLU A 122 -11.00 -3.06 10.30
CA GLU A 122 -11.54 -3.52 9.02
C GLU A 122 -10.44 -3.90 8.03
N LEU A 123 -9.42 -3.06 7.88
CA LEU A 123 -8.26 -3.32 7.00
C LEU A 123 -7.48 -4.56 7.45
N THR A 124 -7.36 -4.80 8.76
CA THR A 124 -6.78 -6.03 9.30
C THR A 124 -7.64 -7.25 8.97
N ARG A 125 -8.97 -7.15 9.16
CA ARG A 125 -9.93 -8.24 8.93
C ARG A 125 -9.92 -8.73 7.49
N ILE A 126 -9.82 -7.82 6.52
CA ILE A 126 -9.85 -8.16 5.09
C ILE A 126 -8.47 -8.50 4.50
N ASN A 127 -7.38 -8.35 5.25
CA ASN A 127 -6.01 -8.49 4.72
C ASN A 127 -5.79 -9.84 4.01
N ALA A 128 -6.23 -10.95 4.60
CA ALA A 128 -6.08 -12.27 3.97
C ALA A 128 -6.78 -12.38 2.61
N LEU A 129 -7.99 -11.81 2.49
CA LEU A 129 -8.75 -11.81 1.24
C LEU A 129 -8.04 -11.00 0.14
N ILE A 130 -7.41 -9.88 0.49
CA ILE A 130 -6.68 -9.03 -0.46
C ILE A 130 -5.48 -9.75 -1.08
N HIS A 131 -4.81 -10.60 -0.29
CA HIS A 131 -3.66 -11.35 -0.76
C HIS A 131 -4.04 -12.58 -1.60
N GLU A 132 -5.26 -13.08 -1.47
CA GLU A 132 -5.70 -14.29 -2.13
C GLU A 132 -5.88 -14.07 -3.64
N GLN A 133 -5.19 -14.88 -4.44
CA GLN A 133 -5.19 -14.83 -5.91
C GLN A 133 -4.88 -13.45 -6.51
N TYR A 134 -4.12 -12.62 -5.79
CA TYR A 134 -3.59 -11.38 -6.33
C TYR A 134 -2.62 -11.69 -7.49
N PRO A 135 -2.67 -10.98 -8.63
CA PRO A 135 -3.44 -9.76 -8.91
C PRO A 135 -4.82 -9.98 -9.57
N THR A 136 -5.23 -11.22 -9.83
CA THR A 136 -6.50 -11.53 -10.51
C THR A 136 -7.71 -11.05 -9.70
N SER A 137 -7.70 -11.24 -8.38
CA SER A 137 -8.76 -10.76 -7.48
C SER A 137 -8.92 -9.23 -7.51
N ALA A 138 -7.81 -8.48 -7.55
CA ALA A 138 -7.84 -7.01 -7.66
C ALA A 138 -8.46 -6.54 -8.98
N LYS A 139 -8.08 -7.17 -10.09
CA LYS A 139 -8.65 -6.85 -11.41
C LYS A 139 -10.15 -7.17 -11.48
N GLN A 140 -10.58 -8.28 -10.91
CA GLN A 140 -12.01 -8.61 -10.81
C GLN A 140 -12.76 -7.58 -9.97
N PHE A 141 -12.18 -7.16 -8.83
CA PHE A 141 -12.77 -6.14 -7.97
C PHE A 141 -12.95 -4.80 -8.71
N LEU A 142 -11.90 -4.33 -9.39
CA LEU A 142 -11.94 -3.10 -10.20
C LEU A 142 -12.96 -3.20 -11.36
N ARG A 143 -13.07 -4.37 -11.98
CA ARG A 143 -14.10 -4.62 -13.01
C ARG A 143 -15.51 -4.55 -12.43
N ASN A 144 -15.74 -5.08 -11.23
CA ASN A 144 -17.02 -4.94 -10.53
C ASN A 144 -17.34 -3.47 -10.21
N ARG A 145 -16.32 -2.64 -9.97
CA ARG A 145 -16.42 -1.18 -9.82
C ARG A 145 -16.55 -0.42 -11.15
N GLY A 146 -16.64 -1.11 -12.28
CA GLY A 146 -16.88 -0.51 -13.60
C GLY A 146 -15.62 -0.19 -14.42
N LEU A 147 -14.41 -0.50 -13.95
CA LEU A 147 -13.19 -0.31 -14.74
C LEU A 147 -13.15 -1.36 -15.89
N PRO A 148 -13.05 -0.95 -17.17
CA PRO A 148 -13.05 -1.88 -18.30
C PRO A 148 -11.69 -2.57 -18.47
N ILE A 149 -11.37 -3.51 -17.57
CA ILE A 149 -10.13 -4.29 -17.56
C ILE A 149 -10.41 -5.80 -17.64
N THR A 150 -9.54 -6.55 -18.32
CA THR A 150 -9.58 -8.02 -18.34
C THR A 150 -9.00 -8.58 -17.04
N THR A 151 -9.48 -9.73 -16.58
CA THR A 151 -8.93 -10.41 -15.39
C THR A 151 -7.75 -11.32 -15.71
N VAL A 152 -7.29 -11.34 -16.97
CA VAL A 152 -6.17 -12.18 -17.42
C VAL A 152 -4.86 -11.67 -16.81
N CYS A 153 -4.08 -12.60 -16.26
CA CYS A 153 -2.80 -12.33 -15.60
C CYS A 153 -1.75 -13.34 -16.07
N ARG A 154 -0.53 -12.88 -16.36
CA ARG A 154 0.57 -13.76 -16.84
C ARG A 154 0.95 -14.85 -15.83
N THR A 155 0.79 -14.58 -14.55
CA THR A 155 1.24 -15.43 -13.45
C THR A 155 0.12 -16.21 -12.76
N ALA A 156 -1.15 -15.92 -13.07
CA ALA A 156 -2.29 -16.56 -12.43
C ALA A 156 -3.07 -17.40 -13.46
N SER A 157 -2.79 -18.70 -13.43
CA SER A 157 -3.54 -19.74 -14.13
C SER A 157 -4.70 -20.18 -13.25
N SER A 158 -5.84 -19.48 -13.30
CA SER A 158 -7.18 -20.05 -13.09
C SER A 158 -8.22 -18.94 -13.03
N THR A 159 -9.41 -19.25 -13.54
CA THR A 159 -10.65 -18.54 -13.21
C THR A 159 -10.80 -18.49 -11.69
N LEU A 160 -11.10 -17.31 -11.15
CA LEU A 160 -11.41 -17.14 -9.72
C LEU A 160 -12.50 -18.14 -9.29
N PRO A 161 -12.26 -19.00 -8.29
CA PRO A 161 -13.29 -19.88 -7.77
C PRO A 161 -14.53 -19.10 -7.29
N ALA A 162 -15.72 -19.70 -7.38
CA ALA A 162 -16.99 -19.05 -7.01
C ALA A 162 -16.98 -18.43 -5.60
N LYS A 163 -16.32 -19.08 -4.64
CA LYS A 163 -16.15 -18.55 -3.27
C LYS A 163 -15.47 -17.17 -3.23
N HIS A 164 -14.52 -16.89 -4.13
CA HIS A 164 -13.87 -15.58 -4.21
C HIS A 164 -14.80 -14.53 -4.81
N HIS A 165 -15.65 -14.90 -5.77
CA HIS A 165 -16.64 -13.96 -6.29
C HIS A 165 -17.58 -13.49 -5.18
N THR A 166 -18.08 -14.41 -4.34
CA THR A 166 -18.90 -14.04 -3.17
C THR A 166 -18.16 -13.14 -2.19
N ALA A 167 -16.90 -13.48 -1.86
CA ALA A 167 -16.08 -12.68 -0.94
C ALA A 167 -15.76 -11.28 -1.50
N LEU A 168 -15.46 -11.16 -2.80
CA LEU A 168 -15.20 -9.87 -3.46
C LEU A 168 -16.46 -9.02 -3.57
N SER A 169 -17.63 -9.63 -3.81
CA SER A 169 -18.91 -8.92 -3.77
C SER A 169 -19.25 -8.45 -2.36
N ALA A 170 -18.91 -9.22 -1.32
CA ALA A 170 -19.03 -8.76 0.07
C ALA A 170 -18.07 -7.60 0.37
N LEU A 171 -16.81 -7.71 -0.05
CA LEU A 171 -15.85 -6.61 0.06
C LEU A 171 -16.34 -5.35 -0.67
N HIS A 172 -16.96 -5.48 -1.84
CA HIS A 172 -17.49 -4.34 -2.59
C HIS A 172 -18.59 -3.61 -1.82
N ARG A 173 -19.46 -4.34 -1.11
CA ARG A 173 -20.47 -3.73 -0.22
C ARG A 173 -19.82 -3.06 0.99
N ASN A 174 -18.87 -3.73 1.64
CA ASN A 174 -18.14 -3.14 2.78
C ASN A 174 -17.46 -1.82 2.36
N VAL A 175 -16.84 -1.77 1.18
CA VAL A 175 -16.20 -0.54 0.68
C VAL A 175 -17.21 0.58 0.44
N ALA A 176 -18.43 0.28 -0.02
CA ALA A 176 -19.49 1.28 -0.11
C ALA A 176 -19.89 1.82 1.27
N GLU A 177 -20.05 0.94 2.27
CA GLU A 177 -20.30 1.36 3.66
C GLU A 177 -19.13 2.19 4.23
N TRP A 178 -17.89 1.83 3.87
CA TRP A 178 -16.71 2.61 4.24
C TRP A 178 -16.74 3.99 3.60
N HIS A 179 -17.14 4.12 2.33
CA HIS A 179 -17.26 5.42 1.69
C HIS A 179 -18.26 6.32 2.41
N GLU A 180 -19.42 5.78 2.79
CA GLU A 180 -20.42 6.52 3.56
C GLU A 180 -19.86 6.98 4.91
N ARG A 181 -19.20 6.10 5.67
CA ARG A 181 -18.64 6.45 6.98
C ARG A 181 -17.47 7.44 6.90
N LEU A 182 -16.66 7.35 5.85
CA LEU A 182 -15.48 8.19 5.64
C LEU A 182 -15.82 9.49 4.87
N ASN A 183 -17.08 9.70 4.50
CA ASN A 183 -17.55 10.80 3.65
C ASN A 183 -16.77 10.90 2.32
N LEU A 184 -16.51 9.75 1.69
CA LEU A 184 -15.85 9.65 0.39
C LEU A 184 -16.92 9.58 -0.72
N ASN A 185 -16.74 10.41 -1.76
CA ASN A 185 -17.65 10.48 -2.92
C ASN A 185 -17.43 9.34 -3.93
#